data_AF-K8XDM7-F1
#
_entry.id   AF-K8XDM7-F1
#
_cell.length_a   1.000
_cell.length_b   1.000
_cell.length_c   1.000
_cell.angle_alpha   90.00
_cell.angle_beta   90.00
_cell.angle_gamma   90.00
#
_symmetry.space_group_name_H-M   'P 1'
#
loop_
_entity.id
_entity.type
_entity.pdbx_description
1 polymer ?
#
loop_
_entity_poly.entity_id
_entity_poly.type
_entity_poly.pdbx_seq_one_letter_code
_entity_poly.pdbx_strand_id
1 'polypeptide(L)' 'EGTRSEFHYGSFYRSMPLPAGAKEDDIAASYTDGILTVTMPVTESPTPEKHIEITKTDPSGDKTD' A
#
# COMPACT_ATOMS: atom_id res chain seq x y z
N GLU A 1 -24.02 -14.61 31.62
CA GLU A 1 -24.03 -14.86 30.17
C GLU A 1 -23.07 -13.91 29.49
N GLY A 2 -22.20 -14.41 28.61
CA GLY A 2 -21.19 -13.59 27.95
C GLY A 2 -21.70 -13.06 26.61
N THR A 3 -21.79 -11.74 26.47
CA THR A 3 -22.04 -11.10 25.18
C THR A 3 -20.80 -11.23 24.31
N ARG A 4 -20.83 -12.14 23.32
CA ARG A 4 -19.83 -12.16 22.25
C ARG A 4 -20.15 -11.03 21.28
N SER A 5 -19.24 -10.08 21.12
CA SER A 5 -19.35 -9.05 20.09
C SER A 5 -18.36 -9.34 18.97
N GLU A 6 -18.83 -9.25 17.73
CA GLU A 6 -18.00 -9.38 16.52
C GLU A 6 -17.53 -8.01 15.99
N PHE A 7 -17.97 -6.93 16.64
CA PHE A 7 -17.53 -5.57 16.36
C PHE A 7 -16.26 -5.24 17.15
N HIS A 8 -15.32 -4.57 16.48
CA HIS A 8 -14.09 -4.09 17.11
C HIS A 8 -14.37 -2.75 17.79
N TYR A 9 -14.16 -2.68 19.10
CA TYR A 9 -14.25 -1.46 19.89
C TYR A 9 -12.88 -1.08 20.47
N GLY A 10 -12.63 0.21 20.64
CA GLY A 10 -11.40 0.73 21.24
C GLY A 10 -10.77 1.84 20.40
N SER A 11 -9.52 2.16 20.71
CA SER A 11 -8.71 3.12 19.94
C SER A 11 -8.03 2.43 18.77
N PHE A 12 -7.93 3.12 17.63
CA PHE A 12 -7.24 2.64 16.43
C PHE A 12 -6.12 3.60 16.04
N TYR A 13 -4.96 3.05 15.70
CA TYR A 13 -3.81 3.81 15.22
C TYR A 13 -3.11 3.03 14.10
N ARG A 14 -2.73 3.74 13.03
CA ARG A 14 -1.92 3.20 11.94
C ARG A 14 -0.92 4.28 11.50
N SER A 15 0.30 3.85 11.20
CA SER A 15 1.32 4.65 10.54
C SER A 15 1.77 3.94 9.26
N MET A 16 2.03 4.70 8.20
CA MET A 16 2.52 4.18 6.93
C MET A 16 3.56 5.14 6.36
N PRO A 17 4.65 4.63 5.76
CA PRO A 17 5.60 5.48 5.05
C PRO A 17 4.95 6.04 3.78
N LEU A 18 5.26 7.29 3.46
CA LEU A 18 4.81 7.92 2.24
C LEU A 18 5.66 7.47 1.04
N PRO A 19 5.07 7.36 -0.15
CA PRO A 19 5.84 7.11 -1.36
C PRO A 19 6.78 8.28 -1.66
N ALA A 20 7.88 8.00 -2.36
CA ALA A 20 8.76 9.06 -2.85
C ALA A 20 7.99 10.02 -3.77
N GLY A 21 8.19 11.33 -3.59
CA GLY A 21 7.50 12.36 -4.38
C GLY A 21 6.09 12.71 -3.90
N ALA A 22 5.64 12.15 -2.77
CA ALA A 22 4.44 12.61 -2.08
C ALA A 22 4.54 14.11 -1.73
N LYS A 23 3.51 14.89 -2.06
CA LYS A 23 3.40 16.29 -1.65
C LYS A 23 2.63 16.40 -0.33
N GLU A 24 3.38 16.41 0.77
CA GLU A 24 2.83 16.39 2.14
C GLU A 24 1.94 17.60 2.47
N ASP A 25 2.30 18.78 1.94
CA ASP A 25 1.55 20.01 2.15
C ASP A 25 0.15 19.99 1.48
N ASP A 26 -0.05 19.09 0.50
CA ASP A 26 -1.27 18.97 -0.30
C ASP A 26 -2.14 17.76 0.11
N ILE A 27 -1.98 17.25 1.34
CA ILE A 27 -2.80 16.14 1.84
C ILE A 27 -4.25 16.59 2.09
N ALA A 28 -5.20 15.79 1.61
CA ALA A 28 -6.62 15.92 1.90
C ALA A 28 -7.20 14.63 2.48
N ALA A 29 -8.22 14.75 3.33
CA ALA A 29 -8.92 13.61 3.90
C ALA A 29 -10.44 13.80 3.92
N SER A 30 -11.18 12.72 3.70
CA SER A 30 -12.64 12.68 3.81
C SER A 30 -13.11 11.43 4.53
N TYR A 31 -14.18 11.53 5.31
CA TYR A 31 -14.80 10.41 6.00
C TYR A 31 -16.26 10.26 5.59
N THR A 32 -16.56 9.22 4.82
CA THR A 32 -17.89 8.97 4.24
C THR A 32 -18.19 7.49 4.34
N ASP A 33 -19.41 7.13 4.74
CA ASP A 33 -19.91 5.75 4.85
C ASP A 33 -18.99 4.81 5.66
N GLY A 34 -18.35 5.33 6.70
CA GLY A 34 -17.45 4.56 7.56
C GLY A 34 -16.03 4.38 7.02
N ILE A 35 -15.67 5.04 5.91
CA ILE A 35 -14.36 4.91 5.27
C ILE A 35 -13.60 6.24 5.39
N LEU A 36 -12.41 6.19 5.99
CA LEU A 36 -11.44 7.28 5.95
C LEU A 36 -10.61 7.17 4.67
N THR A 37 -10.83 8.11 3.76
CA THR A 37 -10.03 8.26 2.53
C THR A 37 -9.03 9.38 2.73
N VAL A 38 -7.73 9.08 2.55
CA VAL A 38 -6.64 10.05 2.58
C VAL A 38 -6.01 10.09 1.20
N THR A 39 -5.95 11.28 0.60
CA THR A 39 -5.47 11.51 -0.76
C THR A 39 -4.35 12.54 -0.74
N MET A 40 -3.31 12.30 -1.51
CA MET A 40 -2.27 13.31 -1.77
C MET A 40 -1.75 13.18 -3.21
N PRO A 41 -1.35 14.29 -3.84
CA PRO A 41 -0.64 14.23 -5.11
C PRO A 41 0.74 13.58 -4.92
N VAL A 42 1.16 12.83 -5.94
CA VAL A 42 2.52 12.30 -6.05
C VAL A 42 3.14 12.91 -7.30
N THR A 43 4.34 13.47 -7.18
CA THR A 43 5.09 13.94 -8.35
C THR A 43 5.45 12.77 -9.26
N GLU A 44 5.53 13.00 -10.57
CA GLU A 44 6.06 11.98 -11.48
C GLU A 44 7.43 11.48 -10.97
N SER A 45 7.57 10.15 -10.92
CA SER A 45 8.84 9.55 -10.53
C SER A 45 9.87 9.85 -11.61
N PRO A 46 11.06 10.40 -11.28
CA PRO A 46 12.10 10.68 -12.27
C PRO A 46 12.66 9.41 -12.91
N THR A 47 12.40 8.24 -12.32
CA THR A 47 12.79 6.93 -12.85
C THR A 47 11.58 6.23 -13.47
N PRO A 48 11.67 5.77 -14.73
CA PRO A 48 10.64 4.91 -15.32
C PRO A 48 10.51 3.63 -14.51
N GLU A 49 9.29 3.11 -14.45
CA GLU A 49 8.95 1.85 -13.79
C GLU A 49 9.87 0.74 -14.30
N LYS A 50 10.61 0.08 -13.39
CA LYS A 50 11.42 -1.08 -13.75
C LYS A 50 10.54 -2.32 -13.74
N HIS A 51 10.21 -2.82 -14.92
CA HIS A 51 9.67 -4.17 -15.05
C HIS A 51 10.83 -5.16 -14.94
N ILE A 52 10.80 -6.02 -13.92
CA ILE A 52 11.76 -7.11 -13.78
C ILE A 52 11.11 -8.37 -14.35
N GLU A 53 11.71 -8.94 -15.39
CA GLU A 53 11.27 -10.22 -15.95
C GLU A 53 11.53 -11.35 -14.96
N ILE A 54 10.51 -12.20 -14.74
CA ILE A 54 10.64 -13.39 -13.91
C ILE A 54 11.23 -14.52 -14.76
N THR A 55 12.49 -14.88 -14.50
CA THR A 55 13.11 -16.08 -15.07
C THR A 55 12.72 -17.30 -14.24
N LYS A 56 12.03 -18.27 -14.86
CA LYS A 56 11.80 -19.58 -14.24
C LYS A 56 13.14 -20.32 -14.21
N THR A 57 13.58 -20.71 -13.02
CA THR A 57 14.73 -21.62 -12.86
C THR A 57 14.20 -23.02 -12.67
N ASP A 58 14.46 -23.92 -13.62
CA ASP A 58 14.20 -25.34 -13.44
C ASP A 58 15.19 -25.93 -12.41
N PRO A 59 14.75 -26.84 -11.53
CA PRO A 59 15.59 -27.40 -10.46
C PRO A 59 16.75 -28.29 -10.96
N SER A 60 16.95 -28.41 -12.28
CA SER A 60 17.98 -29.25 -12.91
C SER A 60 19.24 -28.47 -13.32
N GLY A 61 19.30 -27.15 -13.18
CA GLY A 61 20.54 -26.38 -13.39
C GLY A 61 21.14 -26.41 -14.79
N ASP A 62 20.38 -26.80 -15.83
CA ASP A 62 20.80 -26.67 -17.23
C ASP A 62 20.04 -25.52 -17.87
N LYS A 63 20.77 -24.56 -18.45
CA LYS A 63 20.19 -23.43 -19.20
C LYS A 63 20.09 -23.85 -20.65
N THR A 64 18.88 -24.08 -21.15
CA THR A 64 18.63 -24.17 -22.60
C THR A 64 18.27 -22.79 -23.14
N ASP A 65 18.92 -22.38 -24.23
CA ASP A 65 18.69 -21.15 -25.01
C ASP A 65 17.22 -20.94 -25.40
#